data_AF-A0A660TEE9-F1
#
_entry.id   AF-A0A660TEE9-F1
#
_cell.length_a   1.000
_cell.length_b   1.000
_cell.length_c   1.000
_cell.angle_alpha   90.00
_cell.angle_beta   90.00
_cell.angle_gamma   90.00
#
_symmetry.space_group_name_H-M   'P 1'
#
loop_
_entity.id
_entity.type
_entity.pdbx_description
1 polymer ?
#
loop_
_entity_poly.entity_id
_entity_poly.type
_entity_poly.pdbx_seq_one_letter_code
_entity_poly.pdbx_strand_id
1 'polypeptide(L)'
;DAEALTAEKALEMLTIDGAKVLRLDDITGSLEAGKRADIILVDYKQPHIMPGGKPVPKIVYSAKGSDVVTSIVDGRIIMENKKVLLLDEQKVMENADRLREDLYKKAGKDVDLLLNAKWPDSRASWRMV
;
A
#
# COMPACT_ATOMS: atom_id res chain seq x y z
N ASP A 1 13.92 -16.09 9.74
CA ASP A 1 14.40 -17.03 8.72
C ASP A 1 13.36 -17.11 7.61
N ALA A 2 13.77 -17.14 6.33
CA ALA A 2 12.84 -17.23 5.19
C ALA A 2 12.11 -18.58 5.13
N GLU A 3 12.52 -19.54 5.95
CA GLU A 3 11.86 -20.83 6.15
C GLU A 3 10.64 -20.75 7.10
N ALA A 4 10.52 -19.70 7.92
CA ALA A 4 9.41 -19.59 8.87
C ALA A 4 8.06 -19.21 8.21
N LEU A 5 8.11 -18.53 7.07
CA LEU A 5 6.93 -18.13 6.29
C LEU A 5 7.27 -18.19 4.80
N THR A 6 6.68 -19.14 4.08
CA THR A 6 6.86 -19.25 2.63
C THR A 6 6.15 -18.11 1.90
N ALA A 7 6.56 -17.83 0.66
CA ALA A 7 5.89 -16.80 -0.15
C ALA A 7 4.43 -17.18 -0.43
N GLU A 8 4.16 -18.46 -0.69
CA GLU A 8 2.82 -19.00 -0.88
C GLU A 8 1.95 -18.73 0.36
N LYS A 9 2.48 -19.01 1.55
CA LYS A 9 1.73 -18.77 2.79
C LYS A 9 1.54 -17.28 3.07
N ALA A 10 2.55 -16.45 2.79
CA ALA A 10 2.41 -15.01 2.88
C ALA A 10 1.33 -14.48 1.93
N LEU A 11 1.25 -15.00 0.69
CA LEU A 11 0.22 -14.63 -0.26
C LEU A 11 -1.18 -15.03 0.23
N GLU A 12 -1.34 -16.23 0.79
CA GLU A 12 -2.60 -16.65 1.44
C GLU A 12 -3.00 -15.68 2.57
N MET A 13 -2.06 -15.32 3.45
CA MET A 13 -2.27 -14.37 4.55
C MET A 13 -2.71 -12.99 4.05
N LEU A 14 -2.17 -12.54 2.93
CA LEU A 14 -2.51 -11.26 2.30
C LEU A 14 -3.83 -11.30 1.52
N THR A 15 -4.43 -12.47 1.33
CA THR A 15 -5.64 -12.68 0.52
C THR A 15 -6.68 -13.51 1.27
N ILE A 16 -6.77 -14.82 1.00
CA ILE A 16 -7.84 -15.69 1.46
C ILE A 16 -7.86 -15.85 2.99
N ASP A 17 -6.72 -15.93 3.65
CA ASP A 17 -6.69 -16.05 5.11
C ASP A 17 -7.07 -14.73 5.79
N GLY A 18 -6.74 -13.59 5.18
CA GLY A 18 -7.25 -12.28 5.60
C GLY A 18 -8.77 -12.21 5.48
N ALA A 19 -9.34 -12.72 4.38
CA ALA A 19 -10.79 -12.83 4.22
C ALA A 19 -11.43 -13.75 5.26
N LYS A 20 -10.82 -14.90 5.59
CA LYS A 20 -11.30 -15.82 6.64
C LYS A 20 -11.36 -15.16 8.02
N VAL A 21 -10.33 -14.40 8.39
CA VAL A 21 -10.31 -13.67 9.68
C VAL A 21 -11.50 -12.72 9.81
N LEU A 22 -11.89 -12.10 8.70
CA LEU A 22 -13.05 -11.21 8.62
C LEU A 22 -14.37 -11.94 8.34
N ARG A 23 -14.36 -13.27 8.17
CA ARG A 23 -15.51 -14.09 7.75
C ARG A 23 -16.12 -13.64 6.42
N LEU A 24 -15.26 -13.28 5.47
CA LEU A 24 -15.61 -12.84 4.12
C LEU A 24 -15.09 -13.81 3.05
N ASP A 25 -14.56 -14.97 3.43
CA ASP A 25 -13.93 -15.93 2.53
C ASP A 25 -14.91 -16.60 1.56
N ASP A 26 -16.21 -16.60 1.84
CA ASP A 26 -17.26 -17.00 0.89
C ASP A 26 -17.52 -15.93 -0.19
N ILE A 27 -17.05 -14.70 0.01
CA ILE A 27 -17.37 -13.53 -0.81
C ILE A 27 -16.15 -13.00 -1.56
N THR A 28 -14.95 -13.04 -0.97
CA THR A 28 -13.71 -12.48 -1.54
C THR A 28 -12.45 -13.21 -1.04
N GLY A 29 -11.28 -12.73 -1.44
CA GLY A 29 -9.97 -13.25 -1.01
C GLY A 29 -9.39 -14.34 -1.91
N SER A 30 -10.13 -14.82 -2.92
CA SER A 30 -9.63 -15.75 -3.94
C SER A 30 -10.37 -15.58 -5.26
N LEU A 31 -9.75 -16.03 -6.35
CA LEU A 31 -10.34 -16.01 -7.69
C LEU A 31 -11.12 -17.31 -7.93
N GLU A 32 -12.37 -17.34 -7.50
CA GLU A 32 -13.27 -18.48 -7.66
C GLU A 32 -14.62 -18.00 -8.20
N ALA A 33 -15.28 -18.83 -9.01
CA ALA A 33 -16.59 -18.49 -9.55
C ALA A 33 -17.62 -18.27 -8.42
N GLY A 34 -18.40 -17.20 -8.53
CA GLY A 34 -19.39 -16.82 -7.52
C GLY A 34 -18.90 -15.82 -6.47
N LYS A 35 -17.57 -15.64 -6.31
CA LYS A 35 -16.99 -14.59 -5.46
C LYS A 35 -17.00 -13.23 -6.17
N ARG A 36 -16.87 -12.16 -5.38
CA ARG A 36 -16.73 -10.79 -5.88
C ARG A 36 -15.43 -10.66 -6.67
N ALA A 37 -15.49 -9.84 -7.71
CA ALA A 37 -14.33 -9.49 -8.52
C ALA A 37 -13.52 -8.38 -7.83
N ASP A 38 -12.84 -8.75 -6.75
CA ASP A 38 -11.83 -7.94 -6.06
C ASP A 38 -10.44 -8.36 -6.57
N ILE A 39 -9.91 -7.63 -7.56
CA ILE A 39 -8.77 -8.06 -8.38
C ILE A 39 -7.78 -6.90 -8.55
N ILE A 40 -6.50 -7.21 -8.49
CA ILE A 40 -5.43 -6.31 -8.92
C ILE A 40 -4.66 -6.93 -10.09
N LEU A 41 -4.25 -6.09 -11.04
CA LEU A 41 -3.31 -6.46 -12.09
C LEU A 41 -1.96 -5.85 -11.73
N VAL A 42 -0.92 -6.68 -11.72
CA VAL A 42 0.45 -6.28 -11.36
C VAL A 42 1.33 -6.36 -12.62
N ASP A 43 2.09 -5.31 -12.89
CA ASP A 43 3.10 -5.31 -13.94
C ASP A 43 4.42 -5.91 -13.43
N TYR A 44 4.81 -7.03 -14.04
CA TYR A 44 6.04 -7.76 -13.69
C TYR A 44 7.27 -7.31 -14.48
N LYS A 45 7.13 -6.39 -15.44
CA LYS A 45 8.24 -5.94 -16.30
C LYS A 45 8.92 -4.70 -15.72
N GLN A 46 9.28 -4.76 -14.44
CA GLN A 46 9.91 -3.66 -13.72
C GLN A 46 11.35 -4.01 -13.31
N PRO A 47 12.30 -3.05 -13.33
CA PRO A 47 13.71 -3.34 -13.02
C PRO A 47 13.96 -3.96 -11.63
N HIS A 48 13.13 -3.63 -10.64
CA HIS A 48 13.22 -4.19 -9.29
C HIS A 48 12.54 -5.56 -9.15
N ILE A 49 11.86 -6.03 -10.19
CA ILE A 49 11.30 -7.38 -10.27
C ILE A 49 12.23 -8.21 -11.14
N MET A 50 13.07 -9.04 -10.50
CA MET A 50 14.11 -9.81 -11.18
C MET A 50 13.53 -10.70 -12.30
N PRO A 51 14.16 -10.79 -13.50
CA PRO A 51 13.74 -11.68 -14.58
C PRO A 51 13.78 -13.18 -14.19
N GLY A 52 12.92 -14.01 -14.78
CA GLY A 52 12.88 -15.48 -14.55
C GLY A 52 12.32 -15.92 -13.18
N GLY A 53 12.22 -17.21 -12.86
CA GLY A 53 11.75 -17.68 -11.55
C GLY A 53 10.22 -17.75 -11.36
N LYS A 54 9.77 -18.12 -10.14
CA LYS A 54 8.35 -18.33 -9.81
C LYS A 54 7.61 -16.99 -9.56
N PRO A 55 6.34 -16.86 -9.96
CA PRO A 55 5.59 -15.60 -9.80
C PRO A 55 5.27 -15.23 -8.35
N VAL A 56 4.92 -16.20 -7.48
CA VAL A 56 4.48 -15.91 -6.11
C VAL A 56 5.58 -15.26 -5.25
N PRO A 57 6.82 -15.79 -5.18
CA PRO A 57 7.92 -15.12 -4.49
C PRO A 57 8.20 -13.69 -5.00
N LYS A 58 7.98 -13.42 -6.30
CA LYS A 58 8.14 -12.08 -6.84
C LYS A 58 7.11 -11.11 -6.31
N ILE A 59 5.83 -11.52 -6.25
CA ILE A 59 4.77 -10.69 -5.67
C ILE A 59 5.12 -10.37 -4.23
N VAL A 60 5.52 -11.37 -3.45
CA VAL A 60 5.67 -11.22 -2.00
C VAL A 60 6.95 -10.49 -1.62
N TYR A 61 8.06 -10.74 -2.30
CA TYR A 61 9.39 -10.25 -1.88
C TYR A 61 9.97 -9.15 -2.77
N SER A 62 9.46 -8.94 -3.98
CA SER A 62 10.07 -7.99 -4.94
C SER A 62 9.11 -6.90 -5.40
N ALA A 63 7.83 -7.22 -5.60
CA ALA A 63 6.84 -6.27 -6.06
C ALA A 63 6.57 -5.19 -5.01
N LYS A 64 6.16 -4.02 -5.50
CA LYS A 64 5.78 -2.84 -4.72
C LYS A 64 4.34 -2.46 -5.06
N GLY A 65 3.71 -1.68 -4.19
CA GLY A 65 2.37 -1.13 -4.46
C GLY A 65 2.29 -0.35 -5.79
N SER A 66 3.39 0.31 -6.19
CA SER A 66 3.52 1.04 -7.46
C SER A 66 3.48 0.16 -8.72
N ASP A 67 3.59 -1.16 -8.57
CA ASP A 67 3.55 -2.10 -9.69
C ASP A 67 2.12 -2.55 -10.02
N VAL A 68 1.15 -2.24 -9.16
CA VAL A 68 -0.28 -2.42 -9.48
C VAL A 68 -0.67 -1.41 -10.55
N VAL A 69 -1.18 -1.90 -11.68
CA VAL A 69 -1.59 -1.07 -12.84
C VAL A 69 -3.09 -0.90 -12.95
N THR A 70 -3.87 -1.87 -12.47
CA THR A 70 -5.34 -1.82 -12.48
C THR A 70 -5.86 -2.42 -11.19
N SER A 71 -6.90 -1.81 -10.63
CA SER A 71 -7.61 -2.32 -9.46
C SER A 71 -9.11 -2.37 -9.74
N ILE A 72 -9.70 -3.51 -9.42
CA ILE A 72 -11.12 -3.82 -9.58
C ILE A 72 -11.66 -4.17 -8.20
N VAL A 73 -12.75 -3.54 -7.80
CA VAL A 73 -13.43 -3.81 -6.52
C VAL A 73 -14.90 -4.03 -6.81
N ASP A 74 -15.43 -5.17 -6.37
CA ASP A 74 -16.81 -5.60 -6.64
C ASP A 74 -17.19 -5.50 -8.14
N GLY A 75 -16.24 -5.89 -9.01
CA GLY A 75 -16.41 -5.84 -10.47
C GLY A 75 -16.31 -4.46 -11.11
N ARG A 76 -16.06 -3.40 -10.33
CA ARG A 76 -15.88 -2.04 -10.84
C ARG A 76 -14.40 -1.69 -10.93
N ILE A 77 -13.95 -1.25 -12.09
CA ILE A 77 -12.59 -0.74 -12.26
C ILE A 77 -12.49 0.61 -11.53
N ILE A 78 -11.67 0.69 -10.49
CA ILE A 78 -11.46 1.90 -9.69
C ILE A 78 -10.16 2.63 -10.03
N MET A 79 -9.22 1.90 -10.63
CA MET A 79 -7.97 2.41 -11.18
C MET A 79 -7.65 1.62 -12.45
N GLU A 80 -7.28 2.29 -13.53
CA GLU A 80 -6.90 1.67 -14.81
C GLU A 80 -5.62 2.30 -15.34
N ASN A 81 -4.64 1.48 -15.74
CA ASN A 81 -3.35 1.94 -16.25
C ASN A 81 -2.68 3.02 -15.34
N LYS A 82 -2.71 2.77 -14.03
CA LYS A 82 -2.23 3.67 -12.95
C LYS A 82 -2.97 5.00 -12.83
N LYS A 83 -4.12 5.17 -13.48
CA LYS A 83 -4.98 6.34 -13.33
C LYS A 83 -6.16 6.00 -12.40
N VAL A 84 -6.26 6.69 -11.27
CA VAL A 84 -7.43 6.56 -10.38
C VAL A 84 -8.66 7.16 -11.06
N LEU A 85 -9.78 6.42 -11.04
CA LEU A 85 -11.00 6.80 -11.75
C LEU A 85 -12.06 7.44 -10.85
N LEU A 86 -11.97 7.19 -9.53
CA LEU A 86 -12.99 7.61 -8.56
C LEU A 86 -12.70 8.96 -7.89
N LEU A 87 -11.46 9.43 -7.95
CA LEU A 87 -10.98 10.58 -7.18
C LEU A 87 -10.11 11.48 -8.04
N ASP A 88 -10.14 12.77 -7.70
CA ASP A 88 -9.22 13.78 -8.24
C ASP A 88 -7.99 13.82 -7.33
N GLU A 89 -6.88 13.25 -7.80
CA GLU A 89 -5.65 13.10 -7.03
C GLU A 89 -5.11 14.45 -6.53
N GLN A 90 -5.18 15.50 -7.36
CA GLN A 90 -4.71 16.83 -6.97
C GLN A 90 -5.54 17.38 -5.81
N LYS A 91 -6.88 17.29 -5.90
CA LYS A 91 -7.76 17.74 -4.81
C LYS A 91 -7.57 16.93 -3.53
N VAL A 92 -7.27 15.63 -3.63
CA VAL A 92 -6.98 14.80 -2.45
C VAL A 92 -5.71 15.31 -1.76
N MET A 93 -4.65 15.59 -2.51
CA MET A 93 -3.40 16.13 -1.98
C MET A 93 -3.58 17.52 -1.36
N GLU A 94 -4.28 18.43 -2.03
CA GLU A 94 -4.60 19.77 -1.50
C GLU A 94 -5.38 19.70 -0.19
N ASN A 95 -6.36 18.79 -0.10
CA ASN A 95 -7.12 18.58 1.12
C ASN A 95 -6.26 17.99 2.25
N ALA A 96 -5.38 17.04 1.93
CA ALA A 96 -4.46 16.46 2.90
C ALA A 96 -3.50 17.52 3.46
N ASP A 97 -2.96 18.39 2.62
CA ASP A 97 -2.09 19.50 3.04
C ASP A 97 -2.84 20.48 3.94
N ARG A 98 -4.06 20.87 3.58
CA ARG A 98 -4.88 21.74 4.43
C ARG A 98 -5.11 21.13 5.82
N LEU A 99 -5.47 19.84 5.87
CA LEU A 99 -5.71 19.14 7.14
C LEU A 99 -4.43 19.00 7.98
N ARG A 100 -3.27 18.80 7.33
CA ARG A 100 -1.96 18.80 7.98
C ARG A 100 -1.68 20.14 8.66
N GLU A 101 -1.91 21.25 7.98
CA GLU A 101 -1.75 22.59 8.57
C GLU A 101 -2.67 22.82 9.77
N ASP A 102 -3.92 22.34 9.70
CA ASP A 102 -4.86 22.43 10.83
C ASP A 102 -4.42 21.58 12.02
N LEU A 103 -3.85 20.39 11.78
CA LEU A 103 -3.27 19.55 12.83
C LEU A 103 -2.05 20.21 13.48
N TYR A 104 -1.17 20.83 12.69
CA TYR A 104 0.01 21.53 13.21
C TYR A 104 -0.39 22.69 14.13
N LYS A 105 -1.37 23.50 13.73
CA LYS A 105 -1.91 24.59 14.57
C LYS A 105 -2.48 24.09 15.90
N LYS A 106 -3.16 22.94 15.89
CA LYS A 106 -3.75 22.33 17.09
C LYS A 106 -2.70 21.73 18.02
N ALA A 107 -1.64 21.14 17.47
CA ALA A 107 -0.57 20.52 18.24
C ALA A 107 0.32 21.56 18.96
N GLY A 108 0.37 22.79 18.46
CA GLY A 108 1.00 23.92 19.15
C GLY A 108 2.52 24.01 18.97
N LYS A 109 3.18 24.68 19.92
CA LYS A 109 4.58 25.13 19.78
C LYS A 109 5.60 24.00 19.59
N ASP A 110 5.37 22.82 20.17
CA ASP A 110 6.34 21.73 20.10
C ASP A 110 6.48 21.20 18.66
N VAL A 111 5.37 21.13 17.92
CA VAL A 111 5.40 20.75 16.49
C VAL A 111 6.06 21.85 15.65
N ASP A 112 5.79 23.12 15.95
CA ASP A 112 6.44 24.24 15.24
C ASP A 112 7.96 24.24 15.45
N LEU A 113 8.43 23.97 16.68
CA LEU A 113 9.85 23.82 16.99
C LEU A 113 10.49 22.65 16.23
N LEU A 114 9.79 21.51 16.13
CA LEU A 114 10.27 20.32 15.41
C LEU A 114 10.35 20.55 13.91
N LEU A 115 9.33 21.16 13.30
CA LEU A 115 9.29 21.40 11.86
C LEU A 115 10.34 22.42 11.40
N ASN A 116 10.65 23.38 12.26
CA ASN A 116 11.68 24.40 12.01
C ASN A 116 13.06 24.02 12.59
N ALA A 117 13.20 22.83 13.17
CA ALA A 117 14.46 22.39 13.75
C ALA A 117 15.52 22.30 12.65
N LYS A 118 16.69 22.90 12.90
CA LYS A 118 17.83 22.75 12.00
C LYS A 118 18.26 21.29 11.95
N TRP A 119 18.76 20.89 10.79
CA TRP A 119 19.48 19.63 10.69
C TRP A 119 20.64 19.65 11.69
N PRO A 120 20.77 18.61 12.52
CA PRO A 120 21.77 18.59 13.57
C PRO A 120 23.14 18.27 12.98
N ASP A 121 24.16 19.04 13.40
CA ASP A 121 25.52 18.93 12.87
C ASP A 121 26.29 17.71 13.42
N SER A 122 25.76 16.98 14.41
CA SER A 122 26.53 15.94 15.11
C SER A 122 25.76 14.69 15.57
N ARG A 123 24.41 14.68 15.61
CA ARG A 123 23.58 13.51 16.05
C ARG A 123 22.19 13.58 15.44
N ALA A 124 21.46 12.46 15.28
CA ALA A 124 20.11 12.46 14.71
C ALA A 124 19.10 13.35 15.48
N SER A 125 18.26 14.09 14.75
CA SER A 125 17.46 15.25 15.24
C SER A 125 16.41 14.89 16.30
N TRP A 126 15.88 13.67 16.27
CA TRP A 126 14.81 13.20 17.17
C TRP A 126 15.30 12.70 18.54
N ARG A 127 16.58 12.89 18.88
CA ARG A 127 17.15 12.59 20.22
C ARG A 127 17.51 13.83 21.04
N MET A 128 17.10 15.02 20.60
CA MET A 128 17.46 16.30 21.25
C MET A 128 16.29 17.06 21.88
N VAL A 129 15.12 16.42 22.01
CA VAL A 129 13.97 16.93 22.77
C VAL A 129 13.76 16.05 24.00
#